data_AF-A0A843BCM0-F1
#
_entry.id   AF-A0A843BCM0-F1
#
_cell.length_a   1.000
_cell.length_b   1.000
_cell.length_c   1.000
_cell.angle_alpha   90.00
_cell.angle_beta   90.00
_cell.angle_gamma   90.00
#
_symmetry.space_group_name_H-M   'P 1'
#
loop_
_entity.id
_entity.type
_entity.pdbx_description
1 polymer ?
#
loop_
_entity_poly.entity_id
_entity_poly.type
_entity_poly.pdbx_seq_one_letter_code
_entity_poly.pdbx_strand_id
1 'polypeptide(L)'
;MSAFAEHVFRIASSGWMHCHDQEAHESPSWPRLTETALVVLDLDDVFTDVWRFEGKSEYATALIEKRVRTQGLVEGAAHIVMHRLLKVPGGFQAYFSAVSLDLWQQCAQWAKDQPDHCLVMASGGLLCHGVNLGQARVLLSQRRLMCFAQTEEGMVFSSTQALGSGAAAMGNAAQVVTANQSAVLGRLGADAVEFGALWSSKQVDQEICLAALQSVLGGEPSVMPTTQLTLGSESVQSVMPTLARDAASRHALNPLSERVAWRAERWVMAMTALTAVVGIALGALGIFASQQADAQHEEGQNQRAQLAVMQERIQAVSNVEAPAKLLPVTEFARTLDEGLRYDPIAFLGQIKGTSGRDIRIQRVRMETSSTNRTRSFRVDGVVAPGASASINRWVTQMSASGWTLKALDPTDVMPGAFSYELVAKAAASGNVKP
;
A
#
# COMPACT_ATOMS: atom_id res chain seq x y z
N MET A 1 -18.90 11.76 -2.49
CA MET A 1 -18.17 11.43 -1.24
C MET A 1 -18.21 12.66 -0.37
N SER A 2 -19.00 12.63 0.70
CA SER A 2 -19.11 13.74 1.65
C SER A 2 -17.72 14.01 2.23
N ALA A 3 -17.19 15.21 2.00
CA ALA A 3 -15.98 15.66 2.66
C ALA A 3 -16.31 15.71 4.16
N PHE A 4 -15.62 14.91 4.99
CA PHE A 4 -15.54 15.28 6.39
C PHE A 4 -15.02 16.72 6.44
N ALA A 5 -15.74 17.56 7.17
CA ALA A 5 -15.38 18.93 7.43
C ALA A 5 -14.03 18.94 8.17
N GLU A 6 -12.93 19.05 7.44
CA GLU A 6 -11.61 18.96 8.04
C GLU A 6 -11.30 20.27 8.78
N HIS A 7 -10.92 20.15 10.05
CA HIS A 7 -10.42 21.27 10.84
C HIS A 7 -9.02 21.64 10.36
N VAL A 8 -8.86 22.85 9.82
CA VAL A 8 -7.57 23.34 9.33
C VAL A 8 -7.22 24.66 10.01
N PHE A 9 -6.12 24.67 10.75
CA PHE A 9 -5.58 25.86 11.40
C PHE A 9 -4.47 26.48 10.54
N ARG A 10 -4.53 27.80 10.37
CA ARG A 10 -3.45 28.59 9.80
C ARG A 10 -2.79 29.39 10.91
N ILE A 11 -1.48 29.25 11.05
CA ILE A 11 -0.67 30.04 11.99
C ILE A 11 0.11 31.05 11.16
N ALA A 12 -0.17 32.33 11.37
CA ALA A 12 0.49 33.43 10.68
C ALA A 12 0.89 34.53 11.67
N SER A 13 1.68 35.49 11.20
CA SER A 13 2.08 36.68 11.97
C SER A 13 0.86 37.50 12.45
N SER A 14 -0.22 37.47 11.67
CA SER A 14 -1.50 38.10 12.01
C SER A 14 -2.32 37.37 13.07
N GLY A 15 -1.93 36.16 13.47
CA GLY A 15 -2.67 35.34 14.43
C GLY A 15 -3.02 33.94 13.93
N TRP A 16 -3.84 33.25 14.73
CA TRP A 16 -4.29 31.89 14.46
C TRP A 16 -5.69 31.93 13.86
N MET A 17 -5.86 31.27 12.73
CA MET A 17 -7.16 31.12 12.07
C MET A 17 -7.57 29.66 12.11
N HIS A 18 -8.82 29.39 12.42
CA HIS A 18 -9.41 28.07 12.34
C HIS A 18 -10.42 28.05 11.18
N CYS A 19 -10.22 27.14 10.24
CA CYS A 19 -11.08 26.92 9.09
C CYS A 19 -11.79 25.58 9.26
N HIS A 20 -13.11 25.61 9.12
CA HIS A 20 -13.94 24.42 9.14
C HIS A 20 -15.12 24.66 8.20
N ASP A 21 -15.44 23.67 7.36
CA ASP A 21 -16.42 23.80 6.28
C ASP A 21 -16.14 24.99 5.35
N GLN A 22 -16.97 26.02 5.42
CA GLN A 22 -16.90 27.26 4.65
C GLN A 22 -16.78 28.48 5.57
N GLU A 23 -16.39 28.26 6.83
CA GLU A 23 -16.21 29.31 7.83
C GLU A 23 -14.77 29.37 8.28
N ALA A 24 -14.30 30.60 8.51
CA ALA A 24 -13.03 30.88 9.15
C ALA A 24 -13.27 31.79 10.35
N HIS A 25 -12.65 31.49 11.48
CA HIS A 25 -12.70 32.34 12.66
C HIS A 25 -11.32 32.46 13.29
N GLU A 26 -11.11 33.58 13.98
CA GLU A 26 -9.92 33.76 14.80
C GLU A 26 -9.95 32.77 15.97
N SER A 27 -8.81 32.15 16.22
CA SER A 27 -8.60 31.20 17.29
C SER A 27 -7.60 31.77 18.30
N PRO A 28 -7.74 31.49 19.61
CA PRO A 28 -6.69 31.81 20.56
C PRO A 28 -5.39 31.09 20.16
N SER A 29 -4.24 31.68 20.50
CA SER A 29 -2.95 31.01 20.29
C SER A 29 -2.89 29.72 21.13
N TRP A 30 -2.32 28.67 20.54
CA TRP A 30 -2.15 27.36 21.19
C TRP A 30 -3.47 26.77 21.71
N PRO A 31 -4.52 26.66 20.86
CA PRO A 31 -5.81 26.14 21.28
C PRO A 31 -5.68 24.67 21.69
N ARG A 32 -6.57 24.20 22.56
CA ARG A 32 -6.74 22.78 22.80
C ARG A 32 -7.72 22.23 21.76
N LEU A 33 -7.26 21.31 20.93
CA LEU A 33 -8.04 20.71 19.87
C LEU A 33 -9.02 19.69 20.47
N THR A 34 -10.26 19.70 19.97
CA THR A 34 -11.30 18.72 20.32
C THR A 34 -11.45 17.63 19.27
N GLU A 35 -10.93 17.86 18.06
CA GLU A 35 -11.02 16.99 16.91
C GLU A 35 -9.68 16.97 16.15
N THR A 36 -9.47 15.95 15.33
CA THR A 36 -8.35 15.86 14.39
C THR A 36 -8.22 17.12 13.55
N ALA A 37 -7.04 17.71 13.54
CA ALA A 37 -6.78 18.94 12.80
C ALA A 37 -5.47 18.92 12.01
N LEU A 38 -5.46 19.70 10.93
CA LEU A 38 -4.29 20.01 10.13
C LEU A 38 -3.84 21.44 10.44
N VAL A 39 -2.55 21.65 10.64
CA VAL A 39 -2.00 22.93 11.06
C VAL A 39 -0.95 23.38 10.07
N VAL A 40 -1.16 24.54 9.46
CA VAL A 40 -0.27 25.13 8.46
C VAL A 40 0.48 26.30 9.08
N LEU A 41 1.80 26.15 9.21
CA LEU A 41 2.72 27.22 9.57
C LEU A 41 2.94 28.09 8.32
N ASP A 42 2.26 29.23 8.29
CA ASP A 42 2.35 30.23 7.23
C ASP A 42 2.85 31.55 7.81
N LEU A 43 4.03 31.47 8.43
CA LEU A 43 4.69 32.59 9.07
C LEU A 43 5.67 33.28 8.11
N ASP A 44 5.89 34.56 8.34
CA ASP A 44 6.78 35.39 7.54
C ASP A 44 8.25 35.23 7.95
N ASP A 45 8.51 34.83 9.19
CA ASP A 45 9.84 34.64 9.78
C ASP A 45 10.46 33.26 9.46
N VAL A 46 9.69 32.36 8.86
CA VAL A 46 10.19 31.07 8.38
C VAL A 46 10.93 31.26 7.07
N PHE A 47 12.26 31.19 7.12
CA PHE A 47 13.10 31.26 5.93
C PHE A 47 12.92 30.01 5.06
N THR A 48 12.58 30.17 3.79
CA THR A 48 12.38 29.06 2.84
C THR A 48 13.18 29.32 1.59
N ASP A 49 13.93 28.33 1.09
CA ASP A 49 14.76 28.50 -0.10
C ASP A 49 15.17 27.16 -0.74
N VAL A 50 15.75 27.23 -1.95
CA VAL A 50 16.45 26.13 -2.62
C VAL A 50 17.95 26.41 -2.62
N TRP A 51 18.72 25.55 -1.97
CA TRP A 51 20.18 25.64 -2.00
C TRP A 51 20.83 24.43 -2.64
N ARG A 52 21.94 24.67 -3.36
CA ARG A 52 22.85 23.64 -3.86
C ARG A 52 24.06 23.53 -2.95
N PHE A 53 24.45 22.30 -2.67
CA PHE A 53 25.65 21.95 -1.91
C PHE A 53 26.44 20.87 -2.64
N GLU A 54 27.75 20.87 -2.42
CA GLU A 54 28.63 19.78 -2.82
C GLU A 54 28.70 18.71 -1.71
N GLY A 55 28.95 17.46 -2.10
CA GLY A 55 29.16 16.35 -1.16
C GLY A 55 27.93 15.47 -0.90
N LYS A 56 27.95 14.73 0.22
CA LYS A 56 26.94 13.70 0.53
C LYS A 56 25.64 14.31 1.07
N SER A 57 24.52 13.89 0.51
CA SER A 57 23.18 14.35 0.91
C SER A 57 22.77 13.95 2.34
N GLU A 58 23.45 12.99 2.96
CA GLU A 58 23.26 12.59 4.36
C GLU A 58 23.53 13.75 5.34
N TYR A 59 24.39 14.68 4.97
CA TYR A 59 24.72 15.87 5.77
C TYR A 59 23.89 17.10 5.41
N ALA A 60 22.86 16.95 4.57
CA ALA A 60 22.12 18.09 4.02
C ALA A 60 21.58 19.02 5.11
N THR A 61 20.86 18.48 6.10
CA THR A 61 20.31 19.25 7.22
C THR A 61 21.39 20.01 7.98
N ALA A 62 22.52 19.37 8.29
CA ALA A 62 23.62 20.01 9.03
C ALA A 62 24.32 21.11 8.21
N LEU A 63 24.51 20.90 6.90
CA LEU A 63 25.11 21.88 6.00
C LEU A 63 24.21 23.11 5.82
N ILE A 64 22.91 22.88 5.67
CA ILE A 64 21.91 23.95 5.57
C ILE A 64 21.85 24.74 6.88
N GLU A 65 21.72 24.05 8.02
CA GLU A 65 21.67 24.70 9.33
C GLU A 65 22.90 25.57 9.57
N LYS A 66 24.10 25.04 9.31
CA LYS A 66 25.35 25.79 9.43
C LYS A 66 25.32 27.06 8.57
N ARG A 67 24.85 26.97 7.31
CA ARG A 67 24.80 28.12 6.39
C ARG A 67 23.74 29.14 6.80
N VAL A 68 22.53 28.70 7.21
CA VAL A 68 21.47 29.56 7.76
C VAL A 68 21.99 30.35 8.95
N ARG A 69 22.65 29.69 9.89
CA ARG A 69 23.26 30.32 11.07
C ARG A 69 24.36 31.30 10.70
N THR A 70 25.25 30.91 9.78
CA THR A 70 26.37 31.76 9.32
C THR A 70 25.87 33.03 8.63
N GLN A 71 24.76 32.95 7.89
CA GLN A 71 24.17 34.08 7.19
C GLN A 71 23.18 34.89 8.05
N GLY A 72 22.89 34.45 9.29
CA GLY A 72 21.96 35.13 10.18
C GLY A 72 20.53 35.20 9.64
N LEU A 73 20.10 34.19 8.87
CA LEU A 73 18.78 34.19 8.21
C LEU A 73 17.63 33.86 9.18
N VAL A 74 17.95 33.21 10.29
CA VAL A 74 17.03 32.91 11.39
C VAL A 74 17.76 33.28 12.68
N GLU A 75 17.03 33.84 13.63
CA GLU A 75 17.59 34.18 14.93
C GLU A 75 17.91 32.90 15.73
N GLY A 76 19.17 32.78 16.17
CA GLY A 76 19.62 31.67 17.01
C GLY A 76 19.77 30.34 16.26
N ALA A 77 19.36 29.25 16.92
CA ALA A 77 19.39 27.92 16.33
C ALA A 77 18.15 27.69 15.47
N ALA A 78 18.30 27.02 14.34
CA ALA A 78 17.20 26.69 13.44
C ALA A 78 16.97 25.18 13.34
N HIS A 79 15.71 24.78 13.32
CA HIS A 79 15.30 23.46 12.86
C HIS A 79 15.08 23.50 11.34
N ILE A 80 15.74 22.61 10.61
CA ILE A 80 15.62 22.54 9.15
C ILE A 80 14.58 21.50 8.77
N VAL A 81 13.47 21.97 8.22
CA VAL A 81 12.44 21.16 7.59
C VAL A 81 12.82 20.91 6.14
N MET A 82 13.14 19.67 5.81
CA MET A 82 13.44 19.26 4.44
C MET A 82 12.14 18.95 3.68
N HIS A 83 11.83 19.73 2.64
CA HIS A 83 10.64 19.49 1.80
C HIS A 83 10.95 18.59 0.61
N ARG A 84 12.09 18.83 -0.04
CA ARG A 84 12.55 18.02 -1.19
C ARG A 84 14.08 18.02 -1.25
N LEU A 85 14.64 16.85 -1.54
CA LEU A 85 16.07 16.64 -1.69
C LEU A 85 16.34 15.97 -3.04
N LEU A 86 17.10 16.64 -3.90
CA LEU A 86 17.46 16.18 -5.23
C LEU A 86 18.96 15.92 -5.28
N LYS A 87 19.39 14.68 -5.56
CA LYS A 87 20.79 14.38 -5.82
C LYS A 87 21.16 14.87 -7.22
N VAL A 88 22.26 15.61 -7.32
CA VAL A 88 22.77 16.15 -8.59
C VAL A 88 24.25 15.78 -8.74
N PRO A 89 24.83 15.80 -9.95
CA PRO A 89 26.27 15.59 -10.11
C PRO A 89 27.08 16.52 -9.20
N GLY A 90 27.99 15.94 -8.42
CA GLY A 90 28.84 16.66 -7.46
C GLY A 90 28.19 16.99 -6.11
N GLY A 91 26.88 16.75 -5.90
CA GLY A 91 26.24 17.00 -4.62
C GLY A 91 24.73 16.87 -4.59
N PHE A 92 24.04 17.87 -4.03
CA PHE A 92 22.58 17.86 -3.92
C PHE A 92 22.00 19.27 -3.97
N GLN A 93 20.74 19.37 -4.37
CA GLN A 93 19.89 20.52 -4.13
C GLN A 93 18.85 20.17 -3.06
N ALA A 94 18.59 21.10 -2.16
CA ALA A 94 17.60 20.95 -1.09
C ALA A 94 16.64 22.13 -1.13
N TYR A 95 15.34 21.83 -1.20
CA TYR A 95 14.27 22.78 -0.93
C TYR A 95 13.82 22.57 0.52
N PHE A 96 13.93 23.61 1.33
CA PHE A 96 13.77 23.51 2.79
C PHE A 96 13.13 24.76 3.37
N SER A 97 12.59 24.62 4.59
CA SER A 97 12.26 25.75 5.47
C SER A 97 13.12 25.66 6.74
N ALA A 98 13.73 26.77 7.13
CA ALA A 98 14.40 26.94 8.41
C ALA A 98 13.44 27.65 9.37
N VAL A 99 13.07 26.95 10.44
CA VAL A 99 12.19 27.44 11.50
C VAL A 99 13.04 27.70 12.73
N SER A 100 12.80 28.76 13.51
CA SER A 100 13.51 28.95 14.76
C SER A 100 13.31 27.75 15.69
N LEU A 101 14.35 27.37 16.43
CA LEU A 101 14.30 26.18 17.28
C LEU A 101 13.21 26.31 18.35
N ASP A 102 13.02 27.51 18.90
CA ASP A 102 12.01 27.79 19.92
C ASP A 102 10.59 27.59 19.38
N LEU A 103 10.29 28.16 18.20
CA LEU A 103 8.99 27.98 17.54
C LEU A 103 8.74 26.51 17.20
N TRP A 104 9.76 25.82 16.66
CA TRP A 104 9.67 24.41 16.36
C TRP A 104 9.37 23.56 17.60
N GLN A 105 10.10 23.77 18.70
CA GLN A 105 9.89 23.06 19.95
C GLN A 105 8.50 23.35 20.54
N GLN A 106 8.05 24.60 20.47
CA GLN A 106 6.73 24.99 20.93
C GLN A 106 5.63 24.32 20.12
N CYS A 107 5.72 24.32 18.79
CA CYS A 107 4.79 23.62 17.91
C CYS A 107 4.79 22.10 18.14
N ALA A 108 5.98 21.49 18.25
CA ALA A 108 6.11 20.05 18.46
C ALA A 108 5.54 19.63 19.82
N GLN A 109 5.80 20.40 20.88
CA GLN A 109 5.27 20.14 22.22
C GLN A 109 3.75 20.34 22.25
N TRP A 110 3.25 21.45 21.70
CA TRP A 110 1.82 21.71 21.62
C TRP A 110 1.07 20.62 20.84
N ALA A 111 1.59 20.20 19.68
CA ALA A 111 0.96 19.14 18.88
C ALA A 111 0.94 17.80 19.63
N LYS A 112 2.01 17.49 20.36
CA LYS A 112 2.11 16.27 21.18
C LYS A 112 1.15 16.26 22.37
N ASP A 113 0.84 17.44 22.92
CA ASP A 113 -0.07 17.58 24.07
C ASP A 113 -1.55 17.58 23.67
N GLN A 114 -1.86 17.47 22.37
CA GLN A 114 -3.24 17.39 21.90
C GLN A 114 -3.87 16.03 22.22
N PRO A 115 -5.17 16.00 22.56
CA PRO A 115 -5.86 14.75 22.84
C PRO A 115 -6.14 13.93 21.56
N ASP A 116 -6.08 14.55 20.39
CA ASP A 116 -6.38 13.95 19.09
C ASP A 116 -5.28 14.27 18.06
N HIS A 117 -5.32 13.65 16.88
CA HIS A 117 -4.29 13.78 15.85
C HIS A 117 -4.16 15.22 15.34
N CYS A 118 -2.98 15.80 15.54
CA CYS A 118 -2.65 17.15 15.10
C CYS A 118 -1.44 17.13 14.18
N LEU A 119 -1.66 17.23 12.86
CA LEU A 119 -0.56 17.25 11.89
C LEU A 119 -0.13 18.67 11.56
N VAL A 120 1.13 19.01 11.86
CA VAL A 120 1.71 20.33 11.62
C VAL A 120 2.57 20.30 10.36
N MET A 121 2.44 21.27 9.47
CA MET A 121 3.21 21.38 8.22
C MET A 121 3.56 22.84 7.91
N ALA A 122 4.69 23.08 7.26
CA ALA A 122 5.04 24.42 6.79
C ALA A 122 4.45 24.71 5.40
N SER A 123 4.10 25.97 5.13
CA SER A 123 3.57 26.41 3.82
C SER A 123 4.51 26.06 2.66
N GLY A 124 5.82 26.04 2.89
CA GLY A 124 6.81 25.56 1.91
C GLY A 124 6.55 24.12 1.44
N GLY A 125 6.09 23.24 2.34
CA GLY A 125 5.70 21.87 2.00
C GLY A 125 4.49 21.82 1.08
N LEU A 126 3.47 22.65 1.35
CA LEU A 126 2.28 22.79 0.51
C LEU A 126 2.62 23.31 -0.89
N LEU A 127 3.58 24.24 -0.97
CA LEU A 127 4.02 24.83 -2.23
C LEU A 127 4.63 23.80 -3.19
N CYS A 128 5.41 22.83 -2.69
CA CYS A 128 6.03 21.80 -3.54
C CYS A 128 5.22 20.50 -3.66
N HIS A 129 4.15 20.34 -2.88
CA HIS A 129 3.39 19.09 -2.82
C HIS A 129 2.74 18.78 -4.18
N GLY A 130 3.05 17.62 -4.77
CA GLY A 130 2.47 17.22 -6.06
C GLY A 130 3.07 17.91 -7.29
N VAL A 131 4.00 18.85 -7.13
CA VAL A 131 4.73 19.48 -8.25
C VAL A 131 5.79 18.51 -8.76
N ASN A 132 5.64 18.02 -9.99
CA ASN A 132 6.58 17.08 -10.63
C ASN A 132 7.61 17.79 -11.51
N LEU A 133 8.49 17.01 -12.13
CA LEU A 133 9.44 17.51 -13.12
C LEU A 133 8.69 18.18 -14.29
N GLY A 134 9.13 19.37 -14.67
CA GLY A 134 8.48 20.17 -15.70
C GLY A 134 7.21 20.87 -15.22
N GLN A 135 7.04 21.09 -13.92
CA GLN A 135 5.89 21.80 -13.34
C GLN A 135 6.33 22.89 -12.37
N ALA A 136 5.47 23.88 -12.18
CA ALA A 136 5.62 24.88 -11.15
C ALA A 136 4.29 25.14 -10.43
N ARG A 137 4.40 25.58 -9.17
CA ARG A 137 3.26 26.09 -8.40
C ARG A 137 3.59 27.46 -7.85
N VAL A 138 2.59 28.34 -7.94
CA VAL A 138 2.61 29.69 -7.39
C VAL A 138 1.49 29.81 -6.36
N LEU A 139 1.86 30.15 -5.13
CA LEU A 139 0.89 30.39 -4.05
C LEU A 139 0.95 31.84 -3.58
N LEU A 140 -0.22 32.46 -3.50
CA LEU A 140 -0.41 33.74 -2.81
C LEU A 140 -0.85 33.46 -1.37
N SER A 141 -0.06 33.90 -0.38
CA SER A 141 -0.48 33.87 1.02
C SER A 141 -0.43 35.27 1.64
N GLN A 142 -1.59 35.76 2.06
CA GLN A 142 -1.87 37.15 2.34
C GLN A 142 -1.42 38.05 1.19
N ARG A 143 -0.21 38.59 1.29
CA ARG A 143 0.42 39.45 0.28
C ARG A 143 1.85 39.02 -0.04
N ARG A 144 2.17 37.77 0.27
CA ARG A 144 3.40 37.06 -0.11
C ARG A 144 3.11 36.20 -1.32
N LEU A 145 3.82 36.42 -2.42
CA LEU A 145 3.81 35.51 -3.55
C LEU A 145 5.01 34.56 -3.44
N MET A 146 4.77 33.26 -3.58
CA MET A 146 5.81 32.24 -3.55
C MET A 146 5.70 31.39 -4.81
N CYS A 147 6.82 31.11 -5.47
CA CYS A 147 6.90 30.29 -6.67
C CYS A 147 7.92 29.18 -6.43
N PHE A 148 7.51 27.92 -6.62
CA PHE A 148 8.40 26.77 -6.65
C PHE A 148 8.27 26.08 -8.00
N ALA A 149 9.39 25.75 -8.63
CA ALA A 149 9.43 25.00 -9.87
C ALA A 149 10.40 23.83 -9.76
N GLN A 150 10.07 22.72 -10.42
CA GLN A 150 11.01 21.62 -10.63
C GLN A 150 11.24 21.45 -12.12
N THR A 151 12.47 21.66 -12.56
CA THR A 151 12.92 21.54 -13.95
C THR A 151 14.00 20.46 -14.08
N GLU A 152 14.42 20.15 -15.31
CA GLU A 152 15.54 19.24 -15.56
C GLU A 152 16.87 19.77 -15.01
N GLU A 153 17.01 21.10 -14.95
CA GLU A 153 18.19 21.80 -14.39
C GLU A 153 18.22 21.76 -12.85
N GLY A 154 17.08 21.43 -12.23
CA GLY A 154 16.94 21.30 -10.79
C GLY A 154 15.68 21.97 -10.23
N MET A 155 15.72 22.28 -8.95
CA MET A 155 14.65 23.00 -8.26
C MET A 155 14.96 24.50 -8.26
N VAL A 156 13.93 25.32 -8.37
CA VAL A 156 14.04 26.78 -8.25
C VAL A 156 12.93 27.30 -7.35
N PHE A 157 13.24 28.29 -6.53
CA PHE A 157 12.30 28.96 -5.65
C PHE A 157 12.50 30.47 -5.71
N SER A 158 11.41 31.22 -5.59
CA SER A 158 11.42 32.67 -5.38
C SER A 158 10.21 33.06 -4.56
N SER A 159 10.38 34.05 -3.68
CA SER A 159 9.28 34.66 -2.95
C SER A 159 9.49 36.15 -2.81
N THR A 160 8.39 36.91 -2.85
CA THR A 160 8.38 38.34 -2.59
C THR A 160 7.15 38.72 -1.79
N GLN A 161 7.34 39.53 -0.75
CA GLN A 161 6.28 40.16 0.03
C GLN A 161 5.92 41.53 -0.55
N ALA A 162 4.64 41.81 -0.72
CA ALA A 162 4.20 43.16 -1.06
C ALA A 162 4.34 44.09 0.17
N LEU A 163 5.15 45.13 0.00
CA LEU A 163 5.35 46.17 1.02
C LEU A 163 4.25 47.24 0.86
N GLY A 164 3.26 47.20 1.75
CA GLY A 164 2.11 48.10 1.74
C GLY A 164 0.80 47.43 1.32
N SER A 165 -0.32 48.14 1.53
CA SER A 165 -1.68 47.60 1.45
C SER A 165 -2.40 47.79 0.10
N GLY A 166 -1.81 48.59 -0.81
CA GLY A 166 -2.42 48.96 -2.09
C GLY A 166 -2.13 47.97 -3.24
N ALA A 167 -2.91 48.08 -4.31
CA ALA A 167 -2.79 47.26 -5.52
C ALA A 167 -1.39 47.37 -6.18
N ALA A 168 -0.83 48.58 -6.26
CA ALA A 168 0.50 48.80 -6.84
C ALA A 168 1.61 48.02 -6.11
N ALA A 169 1.53 47.91 -4.77
CA ALA A 169 2.49 47.13 -4.00
C ALA A 169 2.40 45.63 -4.34
N MET A 170 1.19 45.11 -4.55
CA MET A 170 1.01 43.71 -4.97
C MET A 170 1.50 43.49 -6.40
N GLY A 171 1.24 44.44 -7.30
CA GLY A 171 1.75 44.42 -8.68
C GLY A 171 3.27 44.37 -8.73
N ASN A 172 3.95 45.20 -7.95
CA ASN A 172 5.41 45.18 -7.86
C ASN A 172 5.93 43.84 -7.32
N ALA A 173 5.32 43.31 -6.25
CA ALA A 173 5.73 42.02 -5.69
C ALA A 173 5.56 40.88 -6.70
N ALA A 174 4.42 40.85 -7.40
CA ALA A 174 4.15 39.87 -8.44
C ALA A 174 5.16 39.97 -9.60
N GLN A 175 5.44 41.19 -10.08
CA GLN A 175 6.44 41.43 -11.12
C GLN A 175 7.84 40.98 -10.72
N VAL A 176 8.26 41.19 -9.47
CA VAL A 176 9.58 40.72 -8.99
C VAL A 176 9.67 39.20 -9.05
N VAL A 177 8.65 38.47 -8.56
CA VAL A 177 8.66 36.99 -8.60
C VAL A 177 8.67 36.49 -10.04
N THR A 178 7.80 37.03 -10.90
CA THR A 178 7.70 36.57 -12.29
C THR A 178 8.92 36.95 -13.12
N ALA A 179 9.55 38.10 -12.87
CA ALA A 179 10.80 38.48 -13.51
C ALA A 179 11.96 37.57 -13.09
N ASN A 180 12.11 37.31 -11.79
CA ASN A 180 13.14 36.42 -11.25
C ASN A 180 13.03 34.99 -11.80
N GLN A 181 11.81 34.55 -12.13
CA GLN A 181 11.51 33.22 -12.63
C GLN A 181 11.15 33.20 -14.12
N SER A 182 11.36 34.30 -14.86
CA SER A 182 10.83 34.48 -16.22
C SER A 182 11.31 33.41 -17.20
N ALA A 183 12.61 33.09 -17.18
CA ALA A 183 13.18 32.06 -18.03
C ALA A 183 12.63 30.66 -17.73
N VAL A 184 12.33 30.36 -16.46
CA VAL A 184 11.77 29.06 -16.05
C VAL A 184 10.30 29.00 -16.45
N LEU A 185 9.50 29.98 -16.03
CA LEU A 185 8.06 30.03 -16.28
C LEU A 185 7.76 30.07 -17.78
N GLY A 186 8.48 30.89 -18.56
CA GLY A 186 8.31 30.98 -20.00
C GLY A 186 8.61 29.67 -20.75
N ARG A 187 9.54 28.84 -20.24
CA ARG A 187 9.82 27.51 -20.80
C ARG A 187 8.77 26.47 -20.44
N LEU A 188 8.22 26.55 -19.23
CA LEU A 188 7.19 25.62 -18.76
C LEU A 188 5.85 25.83 -19.49
N GLY A 189 5.50 27.10 -19.76
CA GLY A 189 4.22 27.45 -20.36
C GLY A 189 3.05 27.34 -19.37
N ALA A 190 1.89 27.83 -19.79
CA ALA A 190 0.74 28.03 -18.90
C ALA A 190 0.17 26.72 -18.30
N ASP A 191 0.10 25.65 -19.10
CA ASP A 191 -0.49 24.36 -18.69
C ASP A 191 0.32 23.65 -17.57
N ALA A 192 1.60 23.98 -17.44
CA ALA A 192 2.51 23.39 -16.46
C ALA A 192 2.59 24.18 -15.15
N VAL A 193 1.90 25.31 -15.05
CA VAL A 193 1.95 26.21 -13.90
C VAL A 193 0.60 26.27 -13.21
N GLU A 194 0.59 25.87 -11.94
CA GLU A 194 -0.58 25.97 -11.07
C GLU A 194 -0.53 27.26 -10.23
N PHE A 195 -1.65 27.94 -10.10
CA PHE A 195 -1.82 29.11 -9.22
C PHE A 195 -2.94 28.88 -8.19
N GLY A 196 -2.70 29.27 -6.94
CA GLY A 196 -3.73 29.28 -5.91
C GLY A 196 -3.49 30.31 -4.81
N ALA A 197 -4.56 30.82 -4.21
CA ALA A 197 -4.46 31.61 -2.99
C ALA A 197 -4.43 30.67 -1.79
N LEU A 198 -3.28 30.52 -1.13
CA LEU A 198 -3.22 29.81 0.16
C LEU A 198 -4.08 30.55 1.20
N TRP A 199 -4.02 31.88 1.20
CA TRP A 199 -4.90 32.74 1.98
C TRP A 199 -4.99 34.12 1.32
N SER A 200 -6.17 34.58 0.92
CA SER A 200 -6.34 35.97 0.47
C SER A 200 -7.73 36.50 0.79
N SER A 201 -7.80 37.66 1.46
CA SER A 201 -9.04 38.40 1.69
C SER A 201 -9.37 39.39 0.57
N LYS A 202 -8.48 39.57 -0.42
CA LYS A 202 -8.65 40.52 -1.52
C LYS A 202 -8.61 39.80 -2.86
N GLN A 203 -9.76 39.72 -3.53
CA GLN A 203 -9.85 39.17 -4.88
C GLN A 203 -8.92 39.91 -5.86
N VAL A 204 -8.83 41.24 -5.74
CA VAL A 204 -7.97 42.09 -6.58
C VAL A 204 -6.49 41.67 -6.52
N ASP A 205 -5.99 41.23 -5.35
CA ASP A 205 -4.60 40.79 -5.24
C ASP A 205 -4.33 39.52 -6.06
N GLN A 206 -5.32 38.62 -6.16
CA GLN A 206 -5.21 37.42 -6.98
C GLN A 206 -5.23 37.76 -8.48
N GLU A 207 -6.12 38.64 -8.90
CA GLU A 207 -6.23 39.10 -10.30
C GLU A 207 -4.91 39.75 -10.76
N ILE A 208 -4.29 40.57 -9.90
CA ILE A 208 -2.98 41.17 -10.16
C ILE A 208 -1.88 40.10 -10.32
N CYS A 209 -1.86 39.08 -9.46
CA CYS A 209 -0.89 37.99 -9.55
C CYS A 209 -1.08 37.17 -10.82
N LEU A 210 -2.32 36.84 -11.16
CA LEU A 210 -2.66 36.10 -12.37
C LEU A 210 -2.24 36.87 -13.62
N ALA A 211 -2.54 38.17 -13.71
CA ALA A 211 -2.12 39.00 -14.83
C ALA A 211 -0.59 39.04 -14.98
N ALA A 212 0.15 39.14 -13.86
CA ALA A 212 1.61 39.10 -13.89
C ALA A 212 2.15 37.74 -14.38
N LEU A 213 1.53 36.63 -13.98
CA LEU A 213 1.91 35.30 -14.45
C LEU A 213 1.61 35.12 -15.94
N GLN A 214 0.42 35.50 -16.39
CA GLN A 214 0.00 35.42 -17.80
C GLN A 214 0.97 36.16 -18.73
N SER A 215 1.51 37.30 -18.28
CA SER A 215 2.48 38.09 -19.05
C SER A 215 3.78 37.36 -19.37
N VAL A 216 4.15 36.35 -18.58
CA VAL A 216 5.37 35.56 -18.75
C VAL A 216 5.09 34.18 -19.33
N LEU A 217 3.93 33.59 -19.01
CA LEU A 217 3.54 32.25 -19.46
C LEU A 217 3.03 32.21 -20.90
N GLY A 218 2.57 33.35 -21.45
CA GLY A 218 1.95 33.42 -22.77
C GLY A 218 0.53 32.85 -22.83
N GLY A 219 -0.08 32.55 -21.67
CA GLY A 219 -1.43 31.98 -21.53
C GLY A 219 -1.88 31.95 -20.06
N GLU A 220 -3.10 31.45 -19.81
CA GLU A 220 -3.67 31.38 -18.47
C GLU A 220 -3.15 30.15 -17.69
N PRO A 221 -2.53 30.34 -16.51
CA PRO A 221 -2.12 29.21 -15.68
C PRO A 221 -3.33 28.41 -15.17
N SER A 222 -3.09 27.16 -14.78
CA SER A 222 -4.11 26.33 -14.14
C SER A 222 -4.44 26.88 -12.74
N VAL A 223 -5.66 27.41 -12.56
CA VAL A 223 -6.11 27.91 -11.26
C VAL A 223 -6.63 26.75 -10.41
N MET A 224 -6.04 26.59 -9.24
CA MET A 224 -6.42 25.56 -8.28
C MET A 224 -7.84 25.81 -7.73
N PRO A 225 -8.63 24.76 -7.47
CA PRO A 225 -9.95 24.91 -6.86
C PRO A 225 -9.85 25.59 -5.48
N THR A 226 -10.45 26.77 -5.35
CA THR A 226 -10.49 27.54 -4.10
C THR A 226 -11.75 27.23 -3.30
N THR A 227 -11.62 27.13 -1.99
CA THR A 227 -12.74 27.18 -1.05
C THR A 227 -12.99 28.64 -0.67
N GLN A 228 -14.23 29.08 -0.78
CA GLN A 228 -14.66 30.38 -0.28
C GLN A 228 -15.01 30.22 1.20
N LEU A 229 -14.28 30.93 2.05
CA LEU A 229 -14.43 30.94 3.51
C LEU A 229 -15.05 32.27 3.93
N THR A 230 -15.95 32.23 4.91
CA THR A 230 -16.53 33.42 5.54
C THR A 230 -15.74 33.73 6.81
N LEU A 231 -15.10 34.89 6.88
CA LEU A 231 -14.37 35.40 8.04
C LEU A 231 -15.09 36.64 8.59
N GLY A 232 -15.94 36.45 9.60
CA GLY A 232 -16.83 37.53 10.06
C GLY A 232 -17.76 37.98 8.93
N SER A 233 -17.58 39.20 8.43
CA SER A 233 -18.29 39.73 7.25
C SER A 233 -17.46 39.68 5.96
N GLU A 234 -16.20 39.26 6.02
CA GLU A 234 -15.29 39.19 4.87
C GLU A 234 -15.34 37.83 4.20
N SER A 235 -15.14 37.81 2.88
CA SER A 235 -14.96 36.59 2.11
C SER A 235 -13.47 36.37 1.85
N VAL A 236 -12.97 35.21 2.25
CA VAL A 236 -11.58 34.78 2.03
C VAL A 236 -11.57 33.64 1.03
N GLN A 237 -10.69 33.69 0.03
CA GLN A 237 -10.46 32.56 -0.86
C GLN A 237 -9.21 31.80 -0.41
N SER A 238 -9.33 30.48 -0.29
CA SER A 238 -8.25 29.65 0.19
C SER A 238 -8.24 28.27 -0.48
N VAL A 239 -7.08 27.86 -1.01
CA VAL A 239 -6.80 26.47 -1.40
C VAL A 239 -6.27 25.63 -0.24
N MET A 240 -6.04 26.25 0.93
CA MET A 240 -5.37 25.64 2.07
C MET A 240 -6.08 24.37 2.56
N PRO A 241 -7.43 24.32 2.73
CA PRO A 241 -8.07 23.11 3.24
C PRO A 241 -7.78 21.89 2.35
N THR A 242 -7.94 22.04 1.04
CA THR A 242 -7.67 20.99 0.05
C THR A 242 -6.18 20.63 -0.01
N LEU A 243 -5.28 21.61 -0.02
CA LEU A 243 -3.84 21.35 -0.09
C LEU A 243 -3.30 20.70 1.18
N ALA A 244 -3.73 21.16 2.36
CA ALA A 244 -3.30 20.61 3.64
C ALA A 244 -3.72 19.15 3.74
N ARG A 245 -4.95 18.83 3.35
CA ARG A 245 -5.50 17.47 3.27
C ARG A 245 -4.62 16.53 2.45
N ASP A 246 -4.24 16.96 1.26
CA ASP A 246 -3.46 16.13 0.33
C ASP A 246 -1.99 16.01 0.78
N ALA A 247 -1.42 17.09 1.33
CA ALA A 247 -0.03 17.16 1.77
C ALA A 247 0.24 16.52 3.14
N ALA A 248 -0.80 16.38 3.98
CA ALA A 248 -0.69 16.00 5.40
C ALA A 248 0.21 14.80 5.66
N SER A 249 0.10 13.75 4.86
CA SER A 249 0.90 12.53 5.08
C SER A 249 2.40 12.69 4.79
N ARG A 250 2.77 13.57 3.85
CA ARG A 250 4.14 13.67 3.34
C ARG A 250 4.92 14.81 3.97
N HIS A 251 4.27 15.95 4.15
CA HIS A 251 4.93 17.18 4.58
C HIS A 251 4.65 17.55 6.04
N ALA A 252 3.87 16.74 6.77
CA ALA A 252 3.76 16.90 8.20
C ALA A 252 5.11 16.67 8.88
N LEU A 253 5.43 17.58 9.80
CA LEU A 253 6.65 17.61 10.58
C LEU A 253 6.62 16.59 11.72
N ASN A 254 5.44 16.02 11.99
CA ASN A 254 5.21 15.01 13.01
C ASN A 254 6.04 13.73 12.80
N PRO A 255 6.32 12.98 13.88
CA PRO A 255 6.87 11.64 13.79
C PRO A 255 6.10 10.72 12.84
N LEU A 256 6.78 9.70 12.30
CA LEU A 256 6.15 8.75 11.38
C LEU A 256 4.95 8.02 11.99
N SER A 257 4.99 7.73 13.30
CA SER A 257 3.90 7.07 14.02
C SER A 257 2.59 7.85 13.93
N GLU A 258 2.62 9.15 14.17
CA GLU A 258 1.44 10.03 14.13
C GLU A 258 0.89 10.17 12.70
N ARG A 259 1.78 10.28 11.71
CA ARG A 259 1.38 10.30 10.28
C ARG A 259 0.70 9.01 9.85
N VAL A 260 1.20 7.87 10.31
CA VAL A 260 0.61 6.56 10.04
C VAL A 260 -0.73 6.41 10.75
N ALA A 261 -0.84 6.86 12.00
CA ALA A 261 -2.07 6.81 12.77
C ALA A 261 -3.19 7.67 12.14
N TRP A 262 -2.88 8.93 11.78
CA TRP A 262 -3.78 9.80 11.03
C TRP A 262 -4.23 9.16 9.69
N ARG A 263 -3.30 8.51 8.99
CA ARG A 263 -3.64 7.79 7.76
C ARG A 263 -4.57 6.62 8.09
N ALA A 264 -4.28 5.82 9.11
CA ALA A 264 -5.06 4.66 9.48
C ALA A 264 -6.52 5.02 9.73
N GLU A 265 -6.81 6.06 10.52
CA GLU A 265 -8.17 6.56 10.80
C GLU A 265 -8.98 6.81 9.52
N ARG A 266 -8.31 7.38 8.52
CA ARG A 266 -8.92 7.73 7.24
C ARG A 266 -9.27 6.53 6.38
N TRP A 267 -8.56 5.42 6.56
CA TRP A 267 -8.85 4.14 5.91
C TRP A 267 -9.80 3.26 6.73
N VAL A 268 -10.08 3.58 8.01
CA VAL A 268 -10.96 2.77 8.85
C VAL A 268 -12.32 2.58 8.19
N MET A 269 -12.98 3.63 7.68
CA MET A 269 -14.30 3.46 7.07
C MET A 269 -14.28 2.59 5.80
N ALA A 270 -13.26 2.74 4.95
CA ALA A 270 -13.10 1.91 3.75
C ALA A 270 -12.81 0.44 4.12
N MET A 271 -11.99 0.23 5.14
CA MET A 271 -11.69 -1.10 5.67
C MET A 271 -12.90 -1.73 6.35
N THR A 272 -13.68 -0.98 7.11
CA THR A 272 -14.93 -1.43 7.73
C THR A 272 -15.94 -1.84 6.67
N ALA A 273 -16.13 -1.02 5.62
CA ALA A 273 -16.99 -1.36 4.50
C ALA A 273 -16.52 -2.64 3.78
N LEU A 274 -15.21 -2.77 3.54
CA LEU A 274 -14.64 -3.98 2.95
C LEU A 274 -14.87 -5.21 3.85
N THR A 275 -14.63 -5.10 5.15
CA THR A 275 -14.88 -6.20 6.10
C THR A 275 -16.36 -6.56 6.20
N ALA A 276 -17.27 -5.60 6.09
CA ALA A 276 -18.71 -5.87 6.03
C ALA A 276 -19.08 -6.64 4.76
N VAL A 277 -18.53 -6.25 3.60
CA VAL A 277 -18.74 -6.97 2.33
C VAL A 277 -18.20 -8.40 2.41
N VAL A 278 -17.00 -8.59 2.95
CA VAL A 278 -16.41 -9.93 3.16
C VAL A 278 -17.26 -10.74 4.14
N GLY A 279 -17.74 -10.14 5.22
CA GLY A 279 -18.64 -10.79 6.18
C GLY A 279 -19.95 -11.24 5.55
N ILE A 280 -20.57 -10.41 4.70
CA ILE A 280 -21.77 -10.78 3.94
C ILE A 280 -21.49 -11.93 2.97
N ALA A 281 -20.36 -11.88 2.25
CA ALA A 281 -19.96 -12.94 1.32
C ALA A 281 -19.73 -14.27 2.06
N LEU A 282 -19.06 -14.25 3.20
CA LEU A 282 -18.84 -15.43 4.04
C LEU A 282 -20.17 -15.96 4.62
N GLY A 283 -21.08 -15.08 5.03
CA GLY A 283 -22.41 -15.47 5.48
C GLY A 283 -23.23 -16.15 4.38
N ALA A 284 -23.22 -15.60 3.17
CA ALA A 284 -23.89 -16.18 2.01
C ALA A 284 -23.30 -17.54 1.62
N LEU A 285 -21.98 -17.68 1.65
CA LEU A 285 -21.30 -18.96 1.43
C LEU A 285 -21.65 -20.00 2.51
N GLY A 286 -21.80 -19.59 3.77
CA GLY A 286 -22.25 -20.45 4.85
C GLY A 286 -23.67 -20.99 4.64
N ILE A 287 -24.60 -20.14 4.21
CA ILE A 287 -25.99 -20.54 3.89
C ILE A 287 -26.03 -21.47 2.67
N PHE A 288 -25.23 -21.18 1.65
CA PHE A 288 -25.15 -22.05 0.47
C PHE A 288 -24.58 -23.43 0.80
N ALA A 289 -23.52 -23.48 1.63
CA ALA A 289 -22.94 -24.72 2.11
C ALA A 289 -23.92 -25.52 2.98
N SER A 290 -24.73 -24.87 3.82
CA SER A 290 -25.74 -25.56 4.62
C SER A 290 -26.86 -26.14 3.75
N GLN A 291 -27.33 -25.40 2.74
CA GLN A 291 -28.32 -25.91 1.78
C GLN A 291 -27.81 -27.12 0.98
N GLN A 292 -26.53 -27.11 0.59
CA GLN A 292 -25.91 -28.28 -0.05
C GLN A 292 -25.78 -29.47 0.90
N ALA A 293 -25.46 -29.24 2.16
CA ALA A 293 -25.40 -30.31 3.17
C ALA A 293 -26.79 -30.92 3.42
N ASP A 294 -27.84 -30.10 3.51
CA ASP A 294 -29.22 -30.56 3.67
C ASP A 294 -29.68 -31.38 2.45
N ALA A 295 -29.37 -30.92 1.24
CA ALA A 295 -29.66 -31.67 0.01
C ALA A 295 -28.94 -33.03 -0.06
N GLN A 296 -27.68 -33.10 0.38
CA GLN A 296 -26.92 -34.35 0.45
C GLN A 296 -27.45 -35.30 1.53
N HIS A 297 -27.95 -34.76 2.65
CA HIS A 297 -28.59 -35.56 3.69
C HIS A 297 -29.91 -36.16 3.20
N GLU A 298 -30.70 -35.41 2.43
CA GLU A 298 -31.94 -35.89 1.83
C GLU A 298 -31.69 -36.97 0.75
N GLU A 299 -30.69 -36.76 -0.12
CA GLU A 299 -30.23 -37.79 -1.07
C GLU A 299 -29.69 -39.04 -0.36
N GLY A 300 -28.93 -38.88 0.73
CA GLY A 300 -28.42 -39.99 1.54
C GLY A 300 -29.52 -40.76 2.26
N GLN A 301 -30.58 -40.09 2.72
CA GLN A 301 -31.77 -40.75 3.27
C GLN A 301 -32.54 -41.53 2.20
N ASN A 302 -32.68 -40.96 0.99
CA ASN A 302 -33.28 -41.65 -0.14
C ASN A 302 -32.45 -42.87 -0.59
N GLN A 303 -31.12 -42.79 -0.58
CA GLN A 303 -30.24 -43.93 -0.84
C GLN A 303 -30.33 -45.00 0.25
N ARG A 304 -30.46 -44.62 1.53
CA ARG A 304 -30.70 -45.58 2.63
C ARG A 304 -32.06 -46.26 2.51
N ALA A 305 -33.09 -45.54 2.07
CA ALA A 305 -34.39 -46.13 1.78
C ALA A 305 -34.31 -47.13 0.61
N GLN A 306 -33.56 -46.81 -0.45
CA GLN A 306 -33.31 -47.73 -1.57
C GLN A 306 -32.46 -48.93 -1.16
N LEU A 307 -31.47 -48.74 -0.28
CA LEU A 307 -30.66 -49.82 0.28
C LEU A 307 -31.48 -50.74 1.17
N ALA A 308 -32.43 -50.25 1.95
CA ALA A 308 -33.35 -51.07 2.72
C ALA A 308 -34.21 -51.97 1.79
N VAL A 309 -34.71 -51.40 0.69
CA VAL A 309 -35.45 -52.15 -0.34
C VAL A 309 -34.55 -53.17 -1.06
N MET A 310 -33.27 -52.85 -1.31
CA MET A 310 -32.30 -53.81 -1.84
C MET A 310 -31.91 -54.88 -0.82
N GLN A 311 -31.81 -54.55 0.47
CA GLN A 311 -31.54 -55.50 1.54
C GLN A 311 -32.68 -56.51 1.71
N GLU A 312 -33.93 -56.07 1.56
CA GLU A 312 -35.09 -56.94 1.51
C GLU A 312 -35.02 -57.91 0.31
N ARG A 313 -34.59 -57.40 -0.86
CA ARG A 313 -34.33 -58.25 -2.05
C ARG A 313 -33.12 -59.18 -1.89
N ILE A 314 -32.08 -58.77 -1.15
CA ILE A 314 -30.89 -59.58 -0.88
C ILE A 314 -31.17 -60.63 0.19
N GLN A 315 -32.00 -60.35 1.21
CA GLN A 315 -32.48 -61.36 2.15
C GLN A 315 -33.33 -62.43 1.48
N ALA A 316 -34.08 -62.08 0.42
CA ALA A 316 -34.77 -63.05 -0.42
C ALA A 316 -33.81 -63.93 -1.25
N VAL A 317 -32.54 -63.51 -1.42
CA VAL A 317 -31.50 -64.24 -2.18
C VAL A 317 -30.44 -64.88 -1.26
N SER A 318 -30.32 -64.46 0.00
CA SER A 318 -29.37 -64.98 1.01
C SER A 318 -29.86 -66.24 1.73
N ASN A 319 -30.38 -67.21 0.98
CA ASN A 319 -30.55 -68.60 1.43
C ASN A 319 -29.54 -69.55 0.77
N VAL A 320 -28.42 -69.02 0.26
CA VAL A 320 -27.31 -69.83 -0.27
C VAL A 320 -25.99 -69.33 0.32
N GLU A 321 -25.24 -70.24 0.92
CA GLU A 321 -24.11 -70.07 1.84
C GLU A 321 -22.93 -69.23 1.31
N ALA A 322 -22.31 -68.44 2.21
CA ALA A 322 -21.12 -67.62 1.96
C ALA A 322 -19.86 -68.21 2.63
N PRO A 323 -18.66 -68.24 1.99
CA PRO A 323 -17.42 -68.68 2.64
C PRO A 323 -16.50 -67.54 3.13
N ALA A 324 -15.87 -67.80 4.28
CA ALA A 324 -15.06 -66.88 5.10
C ALA A 324 -13.59 -66.75 4.66
N LYS A 325 -13.21 -65.59 4.09
CA LYS A 325 -11.79 -65.28 3.77
C LYS A 325 -11.46 -63.78 3.65
N LEU A 326 -11.71 -62.96 4.67
CA LEU A 326 -11.36 -61.51 4.64
C LEU A 326 -10.78 -60.94 5.96
N LEU A 327 -10.10 -61.76 6.76
CA LEU A 327 -9.38 -61.29 7.95
C LEU A 327 -8.05 -60.52 7.70
N PRO A 328 -7.31 -60.66 6.58
CA PRO A 328 -6.04 -59.93 6.39
C PRO A 328 -6.16 -58.45 5.96
N VAL A 329 -7.37 -57.97 5.63
CA VAL A 329 -7.57 -56.63 5.04
C VAL A 329 -7.71 -55.55 6.12
N THR A 330 -8.10 -55.93 7.33
CA THR A 330 -8.44 -55.01 8.43
C THR A 330 -7.21 -54.53 9.21
N GLU A 331 -6.14 -55.33 9.33
CA GLU A 331 -4.91 -54.90 10.02
C GLU A 331 -4.06 -53.93 9.17
N PHE A 332 -4.03 -54.12 7.84
CA PHE A 332 -3.33 -53.22 6.92
C PHE A 332 -3.92 -51.81 6.91
N ALA A 333 -5.25 -51.71 6.97
CA ALA A 333 -5.97 -50.43 7.04
C ALA A 333 -5.64 -49.65 8.33
N ARG A 334 -5.40 -50.33 9.45
CA ARG A 334 -5.13 -49.67 10.74
C ARG A 334 -3.72 -49.05 10.80
N THR A 335 -2.72 -49.66 10.18
CA THR A 335 -1.36 -49.09 10.07
C THR A 335 -1.23 -47.96 9.04
N LEU A 336 -2.24 -47.77 8.19
CA LEU A 336 -2.26 -46.76 7.14
C LEU A 336 -2.78 -45.39 7.60
N ASP A 337 -3.52 -45.32 8.71
CA ASP A 337 -4.22 -44.09 9.13
C ASP A 337 -3.32 -43.14 9.95
N GLU A 338 -2.34 -43.65 10.70
CA GLU A 338 -1.54 -42.84 11.64
C GLU A 338 -0.27 -42.19 11.03
N GLY A 339 -0.35 -41.64 9.82
CA GLY A 339 0.65 -40.62 9.40
C GLY A 339 0.97 -40.53 7.93
N LEU A 340 -0.04 -40.39 7.07
CA LEU A 340 0.20 -40.08 5.66
C LEU A 340 -0.30 -38.67 5.32
N ARG A 341 0.53 -37.91 4.60
CA ARG A 341 0.13 -36.72 3.85
C ARG A 341 -0.64 -37.08 2.54
N TYR A 342 -0.99 -38.35 2.32
CA TYR A 342 -1.66 -38.85 1.10
C TYR A 342 -2.59 -40.03 1.39
N ASP A 343 -3.70 -40.13 0.66
CA ASP A 343 -4.64 -41.25 0.73
C ASP A 343 -4.04 -42.51 0.08
N PRO A 344 -3.80 -43.59 0.85
CA PRO A 344 -3.23 -44.84 0.32
C PRO A 344 -4.16 -45.56 -0.64
N ILE A 345 -5.48 -45.37 -0.55
CA ILE A 345 -6.45 -45.96 -1.48
C ILE A 345 -6.33 -45.27 -2.84
N ALA A 346 -6.21 -43.94 -2.86
CA ALA A 346 -5.93 -43.18 -4.06
C ALA A 346 -4.59 -43.61 -4.71
N PHE A 347 -3.53 -43.81 -3.91
CA PHE A 347 -2.24 -44.29 -4.42
C PHE A 347 -2.31 -45.69 -5.04
N LEU A 348 -2.98 -46.64 -4.38
CA LEU A 348 -3.15 -47.99 -4.92
C LEU A 348 -4.02 -47.99 -6.19
N GLY A 349 -5.06 -47.15 -6.23
CA GLY A 349 -5.87 -46.91 -7.43
C GLY A 349 -5.03 -46.37 -8.59
N GLN A 350 -4.12 -45.44 -8.29
CA GLN A 350 -3.21 -44.84 -9.26
C GLN A 350 -2.15 -45.82 -9.78
N ILE A 351 -1.54 -46.63 -8.91
CA ILE A 351 -0.62 -47.70 -9.33
C ILE A 351 -1.36 -48.70 -10.23
N LYS A 352 -2.57 -49.10 -9.85
CA LYS A 352 -3.37 -50.05 -10.63
C LYS A 352 -3.74 -49.46 -12.00
N GLY A 353 -4.11 -48.18 -12.05
CA GLY A 353 -4.44 -47.48 -13.29
C GLY A 353 -3.26 -47.33 -14.25
N THR A 354 -2.05 -47.10 -13.71
CA THR A 354 -0.83 -46.85 -14.52
C THR A 354 -0.09 -48.11 -14.94
N SER A 355 -0.22 -49.22 -14.21
CA SER A 355 0.54 -50.45 -14.49
C SER A 355 0.09 -51.18 -15.77
N GLY A 356 -1.13 -50.94 -16.26
CA GLY A 356 -1.62 -51.56 -17.50
C GLY A 356 -1.63 -53.09 -17.46
N ARG A 357 -1.61 -53.75 -18.63
CA ARG A 357 -1.64 -55.23 -18.74
C ARG A 357 -0.25 -55.89 -18.72
N ASP A 358 0.80 -55.12 -19.01
CA ASP A 358 2.16 -55.64 -19.20
C ASP A 358 3.01 -55.61 -17.93
N ILE A 359 2.56 -54.89 -16.88
CA ILE A 359 3.24 -54.78 -15.60
C ILE A 359 2.37 -55.42 -14.53
N ARG A 360 2.93 -56.40 -13.82
CA ARG A 360 2.30 -56.99 -12.65
C ARG A 360 3.02 -56.49 -11.40
N ILE A 361 2.33 -55.66 -10.63
CA ILE A 361 2.80 -55.24 -9.31
C ILE A 361 2.64 -56.43 -8.36
N GLN A 362 3.75 -56.83 -7.74
CA GLN A 362 3.79 -57.97 -6.84
C GLN A 362 3.68 -57.51 -5.39
N ARG A 363 4.31 -56.39 -5.06
CA ARG A 363 4.41 -55.93 -3.68
C ARG A 363 4.48 -54.41 -3.64
N VAL A 364 3.74 -53.82 -2.71
CA VAL A 364 3.87 -52.42 -2.36
C VAL A 364 4.12 -52.36 -0.86
N ARG A 365 5.20 -51.72 -0.46
CA ARG A 365 5.56 -51.52 0.94
C ARG A 365 5.72 -50.04 1.21
N MET A 366 5.27 -49.62 2.38
CA MET A 366 5.59 -48.30 2.90
C MET A 366 6.86 -48.43 3.74
N GLU A 367 7.91 -47.72 3.36
CA GLU A 367 9.18 -47.67 4.09
C GLU A 367 9.30 -46.30 4.76
N THR A 368 9.84 -46.27 5.98
CA THR A 368 10.11 -45.02 6.70
C THR A 368 11.60 -44.90 6.89
N SER A 369 12.22 -43.88 6.28
CA SER A 369 13.65 -43.65 6.46
C SER A 369 13.93 -43.13 7.88
N SER A 370 14.89 -43.75 8.56
CA SER A 370 15.25 -43.44 9.95
C SER A 370 15.90 -42.06 10.13
N THR A 371 16.42 -41.46 9.05
CA THR A 371 17.16 -40.19 9.08
C THR A 371 16.32 -38.94 8.81
N ASN A 372 15.23 -39.03 8.04
CA ASN A 372 14.43 -37.84 7.66
C ASN A 372 12.92 -37.96 7.92
N ARG A 373 12.44 -39.07 8.52
CA ARG A 373 11.01 -39.36 8.77
C ARG A 373 10.08 -39.23 7.55
N THR A 374 10.63 -39.08 6.34
CA THR A 374 9.87 -39.13 5.10
C THR A 374 9.50 -40.57 4.80
N ARG A 375 8.19 -40.82 4.70
CA ARG A 375 7.64 -42.11 4.28
C ARG A 375 7.70 -42.20 2.75
N SER A 376 8.24 -43.30 2.23
CA SER A 376 8.31 -43.60 0.80
C SER A 376 7.60 -44.92 0.51
N PHE A 377 7.14 -45.09 -0.72
CA PHE A 377 6.55 -46.35 -1.17
C PHE A 377 7.54 -47.10 -2.02
N ARG A 378 7.93 -48.29 -1.58
CA ARG A 378 8.66 -49.24 -2.42
C ARG A 378 7.65 -50.08 -3.19
N VAL A 379 7.76 -50.04 -4.51
CA VAL A 379 6.92 -50.82 -5.42
C VAL A 379 7.81 -51.81 -6.14
N ASP A 380 7.51 -53.09 -5.94
CA ASP A 380 8.17 -54.20 -6.61
C ASP A 380 7.20 -54.83 -7.62
N GLY A 381 7.66 -55.03 -8.83
CA GLY A 381 6.86 -55.57 -9.91
C GLY A 381 7.68 -56.38 -10.90
N VAL A 382 6.99 -57.13 -11.75
CA VAL A 382 7.58 -57.86 -12.87
C VAL A 382 6.89 -57.45 -14.15
N VAL A 383 7.68 -57.25 -15.18
CA VAL A 383 7.21 -56.94 -16.53
C VAL A 383 7.15 -58.20 -17.38
N ALA A 384 6.11 -58.28 -18.20
CA ALA A 384 5.95 -59.39 -19.14
C ALA A 384 7.16 -59.49 -20.11
N PRO A 385 7.57 -60.70 -20.50
CA PRO A 385 8.68 -60.90 -21.43
C PRO A 385 8.50 -60.09 -22.72
N GLY A 386 9.51 -59.31 -23.11
CA GLY A 386 9.47 -58.47 -24.33
C GLY A 386 8.81 -57.10 -24.17
N ALA A 387 8.25 -56.76 -23.00
CA ALA A 387 7.55 -55.50 -22.74
C ALA A 387 8.38 -54.46 -21.94
N SER A 388 9.72 -54.50 -22.03
CA SER A 388 10.62 -53.64 -21.23
C SER A 388 10.36 -52.14 -21.36
N ALA A 389 9.84 -51.69 -22.52
CA ALA A 389 9.45 -50.29 -22.75
C ALA A 389 8.24 -49.84 -21.89
N SER A 390 7.47 -50.77 -21.33
CA SER A 390 6.33 -50.47 -20.47
C SER A 390 6.76 -49.89 -19.12
N ILE A 391 7.95 -50.23 -18.60
CA ILE A 391 8.49 -49.63 -17.37
C ILE A 391 8.70 -48.13 -17.56
N ASN A 392 9.33 -47.73 -18.67
CA ASN A 392 9.60 -46.32 -18.95
C ASN A 392 8.29 -45.51 -19.08
N ARG A 393 7.27 -46.09 -19.70
CA ARG A 393 5.92 -45.48 -19.77
C ARG A 393 5.31 -45.35 -18.38
N TRP A 394 5.38 -46.39 -17.56
CA TRP A 394 4.87 -46.38 -16.19
C TRP A 394 5.57 -45.35 -15.31
N VAL A 395 6.91 -45.29 -15.34
CA VAL A 395 7.70 -44.28 -14.62
C VAL A 395 7.31 -42.87 -15.07
N THR A 396 7.12 -42.66 -16.36
CA THR A 396 6.70 -41.35 -16.90
C THR A 396 5.31 -40.96 -16.40
N GLN A 397 4.35 -41.89 -16.43
CA GLN A 397 2.99 -41.64 -15.93
C GLN A 397 2.96 -41.37 -14.42
N MET A 398 3.71 -42.14 -13.64
CA MET A 398 3.81 -41.92 -12.19
C MET A 398 4.50 -40.59 -11.88
N SER A 399 5.52 -40.20 -12.64
CA SER A 399 6.20 -38.90 -12.50
C SER A 399 5.32 -37.70 -12.85
N ALA A 400 4.53 -37.83 -13.93
CA ALA A 400 3.54 -36.85 -14.33
C ALA A 400 2.44 -36.67 -13.26
N SER A 401 2.16 -37.75 -12.52
CA SER A 401 1.15 -37.74 -11.49
C SER A 401 1.68 -37.36 -10.10
N GLY A 402 2.84 -36.68 -10.05
CA GLY A 402 3.37 -36.07 -8.83
C GLY A 402 4.37 -36.90 -8.04
N TRP A 403 4.78 -38.08 -8.53
CA TRP A 403 5.76 -38.93 -7.84
C TRP A 403 7.19 -38.68 -8.33
N THR A 404 8.16 -38.77 -7.43
CA THR A 404 9.58 -38.90 -7.77
C THR A 404 9.95 -40.36 -7.61
N LEU A 405 10.39 -40.99 -8.70
CA LEU A 405 10.77 -42.40 -8.71
C LEU A 405 12.28 -42.53 -8.71
N LYS A 406 12.81 -43.34 -7.81
CA LYS A 406 14.22 -43.73 -7.76
C LYS A 406 14.33 -45.24 -7.98
N ALA A 407 15.07 -45.66 -8.99
CA ALA A 407 15.30 -47.07 -9.24
C ALA A 407 16.10 -47.68 -8.08
N LEU A 408 15.67 -48.85 -7.63
CA LEU A 408 16.35 -49.67 -6.63
C LEU A 408 16.70 -51.03 -7.24
N ASP A 409 17.66 -51.71 -6.63
CA ASP A 409 17.93 -53.10 -6.99
C ASP A 409 16.70 -53.97 -6.69
N PRO A 410 16.26 -54.80 -7.65
CA PRO A 410 15.06 -55.60 -7.52
C PRO A 410 15.21 -56.60 -6.36
N THR A 411 14.16 -56.72 -5.54
CA THR A 411 14.20 -57.65 -4.39
C THR A 411 14.20 -59.11 -4.85
N ASP A 412 13.61 -59.40 -6.02
CA ASP A 412 13.54 -60.73 -6.62
C ASP A 412 14.38 -60.80 -7.90
N VAL A 413 15.06 -61.94 -8.11
CA VAL A 413 15.99 -62.14 -9.23
C VAL A 413 15.29 -62.66 -10.50
N MET A 414 13.98 -62.44 -10.61
CA MET A 414 13.20 -62.93 -11.76
C MET A 414 13.46 -62.09 -13.02
N PRO A 415 13.47 -62.71 -14.23
CA PRO A 415 13.59 -61.96 -15.48
C PRO A 415 12.48 -60.92 -15.61
N GLY A 416 12.85 -59.64 -15.76
CA GLY A 416 11.90 -58.53 -15.87
C GLY A 416 11.42 -57.96 -14.53
N ALA A 417 12.01 -58.37 -13.40
CA ALA A 417 11.76 -57.76 -12.10
C ALA A 417 12.33 -56.34 -12.02
N PHE A 418 11.60 -55.46 -11.35
CA PHE A 418 12.04 -54.10 -11.04
C PHE A 418 11.58 -53.68 -9.65
N SER A 419 12.33 -52.75 -9.06
CA SER A 419 11.96 -52.07 -7.82
C SER A 419 12.15 -50.58 -7.99
N TYR A 420 11.15 -49.80 -7.58
CA TYR A 420 11.25 -48.35 -7.47
C TYR A 420 10.86 -47.89 -6.08
N GLU A 421 11.59 -46.91 -5.57
CA GLU A 421 11.16 -46.09 -4.45
C GLU A 421 10.42 -44.86 -4.99
N LEU A 422 9.21 -44.63 -4.48
CA LEU A 422 8.36 -43.52 -4.86
C LEU A 422 8.22 -42.58 -3.67
N VAL A 423 8.63 -41.34 -3.89
CA VAL A 423 8.49 -40.24 -2.94
C VAL A 423 7.63 -39.17 -3.59
N ALA A 424 6.59 -38.70 -2.92
CA ALA A 424 5.78 -37.62 -3.45
C ALA A 424 6.64 -36.34 -3.62
N LYS A 425 6.51 -35.64 -4.75
CA LYS A 425 7.19 -34.35 -4.94
C LYS A 425 6.65 -33.36 -3.92
N ALA A 426 7.53 -32.73 -3.14
CA ALA A 426 7.15 -31.61 -2.29
C ALA A 426 6.62 -30.48 -3.19
N ALA A 427 5.43 -29.95 -2.90
CA ALA A 427 4.85 -28.86 -3.67
C ALA A 427 5.82 -27.66 -3.70
N ALA A 428 6.19 -27.20 -4.90
CA ALA A 428 6.95 -25.97 -5.06
C ALA A 428 6.12 -24.81 -4.48
N SER A 429 6.75 -24.00 -3.62
CA SER A 429 6.10 -22.85 -3.00
C SER A 429 5.86 -21.74 -4.03
N GLY A 430 4.67 -21.76 -4.61
CA GLY A 430 4.11 -20.69 -5.44
C GLY A 430 2.60 -20.87 -5.52
N ASN A 431 1.88 -20.14 -4.65
CA ASN A 431 0.54 -19.54 -4.81
C ASN A 431 -0.53 -20.32 -5.62
N VAL A 432 -1.74 -20.56 -5.13
CA VAL A 432 -2.65 -19.67 -4.37
C VAL A 432 -3.63 -20.54 -3.54
N LYS A 433 -3.90 -20.05 -2.33
CA LYS A 433 -4.99 -20.42 -1.41
C LYS A 433 -6.40 -20.18 -2.03
N PRO A 434 -7.52 -20.70 -1.48
CA PRO A 434 -7.95 -20.45 -0.10
C PRO A 434 -7.62 -21.55 0.91
#